data_AF-A0A329W7Q3-F1
#
_entry.id   AF-A0A329W7Q3-F1
#
_cell.length_a   1.000
_cell.length_b   1.000
_cell.length_c   1.000
_cell.angle_alpha   90.00
_cell.angle_beta   90.00
_cell.angle_gamma   90.00
#
_symmetry.space_group_name_H-M   'P 1'
#
loop_
_entity.id
_entity.type
_entity.pdbx_description
1 polymer ?
#
loop_
_entity_poly.entity_id
_entity_poly.type
_entity_poly.pdbx_seq_one_letter_code
_entity_poly.pdbx_strand_id
1 'polypeptide(L)'
;MKPINLLVIVSAISLLLCSKSFASDDLECGKVSVDSGTLTGKLVKLISKDGWITTNYTLQTDNGEKYCVRDDTLDNPIRNKIVSDAFFLESRITVSLTKYHAITGIAIH
;
A
#
# COMPACT_ATOMS: atom_id res chain seq x y z
N MET A 1 -17.21 5.10 50.17
CA MET A 1 -16.77 4.60 48.85
C MET A 1 -17.07 5.68 47.82
N LYS A 2 -16.05 6.23 47.13
CA LYS A 2 -16.23 7.34 46.17
C LYS A 2 -16.80 6.78 44.85
N PRO A 3 -17.86 7.36 44.27
CA PRO A 3 -18.38 6.88 43.00
C PRO A 3 -17.35 7.19 41.91
N ILE A 4 -16.80 6.13 41.31
CA ILE A 4 -15.90 6.25 40.17
C ILE A 4 -16.75 6.69 38.98
N ASN A 5 -16.42 7.84 38.42
CA ASN A 5 -17.18 8.48 37.36
C ASN A 5 -17.03 7.67 36.06
N LEU A 6 -18.10 7.01 35.63
CA LEU A 6 -18.15 6.07 34.49
C LEU A 6 -17.56 6.70 33.20
N LEU A 7 -17.68 8.02 33.05
CA LEU A 7 -17.15 8.78 31.92
C LEU A 7 -15.63 8.68 31.78
N VAL A 8 -14.90 8.62 32.90
CA VAL A 8 -13.43 8.54 32.92
C VAL A 8 -12.95 7.18 32.41
N ILE A 9 -13.66 6.11 32.79
CA ILE A 9 -13.37 4.74 32.37
C ILE A 9 -13.59 4.59 30.86
N VAL A 10 -14.70 5.12 30.35
CA VAL A 10 -15.01 5.06 28.90
C VAL A 10 -13.96 5.83 28.09
N SER A 11 -13.53 7.01 28.54
CA SER A 11 -12.50 7.78 27.82
C SER A 11 -11.14 7.05 27.77
N ALA A 12 -10.76 6.39 28.87
CA ALA A 12 -9.51 5.63 28.93
C ALA A 12 -9.55 4.41 28.01
N ILE A 13 -10.69 3.72 27.92
CA ILE A 13 -10.88 2.57 27.01
C ILE A 13 -10.85 3.03 25.54
N SER A 14 -11.48 4.15 25.20
CA SER A 14 -11.40 4.72 23.84
C SER A 14 -9.96 5.09 23.44
N LEU A 15 -9.18 5.68 24.36
CA LEU A 15 -7.76 5.98 24.13
C LEU A 15 -6.91 4.72 23.96
N LEU A 16 -7.22 3.64 24.69
CA LEU A 16 -6.53 2.34 24.60
C LEU A 16 -6.91 1.54 23.34
N LEU A 17 -8.08 1.78 22.75
CA LEU A 17 -8.50 1.16 21.50
C LEU A 17 -7.93 1.91 20.27
N CYS A 18 -7.76 3.23 20.36
CA CYS A 18 -7.09 4.01 19.31
C CYS A 18 -5.59 3.66 19.16
N SER A 19 -4.90 3.25 20.21
CA SER A 19 -3.46 2.95 20.16
C SER A 19 -3.13 1.57 19.58
N LYS A 20 -4.10 0.66 19.42
CA LYS A 20 -3.88 -0.67 18.81
C LYS A 20 -4.07 -0.71 17.29
N SER A 21 -4.56 0.35 16.67
CA SER A 21 -4.71 0.42 15.20
C SER A 21 -3.48 0.94 14.47
N PHE A 22 -2.45 1.38 15.20
CA PHE A 22 -1.22 1.87 14.59
C PHE A 22 -0.12 0.81 14.69
N ALA A 23 0.39 0.43 13.53
CA ALA A 23 1.62 -0.33 13.30
C ALA A 23 1.59 -1.82 13.69
N SER A 24 0.95 -2.64 12.85
CA SER A 24 1.68 -3.82 12.39
C SER A 24 2.46 -3.39 11.15
N ASP A 25 3.79 -3.38 11.23
CA ASP A 25 4.69 -3.39 10.08
C ASP A 25 4.46 -4.70 9.31
N ASP A 26 3.33 -4.77 8.63
CA ASP A 26 3.09 -5.82 7.68
C ASP A 26 4.06 -5.56 6.52
N LEU A 27 5.13 -6.32 6.42
CA LEU A 27 6.08 -6.26 5.31
C LEU A 27 5.68 -7.21 4.16
N GLU A 28 4.45 -7.76 4.19
CA GLU A 28 3.92 -8.59 3.12
C GLU A 28 3.35 -7.72 2.00
N CYS A 29 3.74 -8.06 0.76
CA CYS A 29 3.45 -7.28 -0.44
C CYS A 29 2.17 -7.73 -1.17
N GLY A 30 1.38 -8.64 -0.60
CA GLY A 30 0.22 -9.23 -1.26
C GLY A 30 0.60 -10.31 -2.28
N LYS A 31 -0.37 -10.72 -3.11
CA LYS A 31 -0.17 -11.79 -4.10
C LYS A 31 0.76 -11.34 -5.20
N VAL A 32 1.41 -12.30 -5.83
CA VAL A 32 2.29 -12.05 -6.96
C VAL A 32 1.57 -12.54 -8.22
N SER A 33 1.24 -11.65 -9.17
CA SER A 33 0.55 -12.06 -10.41
C SER A 33 1.51 -12.85 -11.28
N VAL A 34 1.36 -14.17 -11.37
CA VAL A 34 2.25 -15.07 -12.12
C VAL A 34 2.36 -14.77 -13.62
N ASP A 35 1.39 -14.06 -14.18
CA ASP A 35 1.37 -13.67 -15.59
C ASP A 35 1.70 -12.19 -15.77
N SER A 36 2.53 -11.89 -16.79
CA SER A 36 2.67 -10.53 -17.33
C SER A 36 1.31 -10.04 -17.82
N GLY A 37 0.95 -8.78 -17.53
CA GLY A 37 -0.37 -8.28 -17.86
C GLY A 37 -0.62 -6.87 -17.34
N THR A 38 -1.89 -6.48 -17.29
CA THR A 38 -2.32 -5.20 -16.73
C THR A 38 -3.15 -5.40 -15.48
N LEU A 39 -2.94 -4.55 -14.48
CA LEU A 39 -3.77 -4.47 -13.29
C LEU A 39 -4.34 -3.07 -13.18
N THR A 40 -5.61 -2.96 -12.77
CA THR A 40 -6.28 -1.68 -12.56
C THR A 40 -6.84 -1.59 -11.15
N GLY A 41 -6.54 -0.49 -10.46
CA GLY A 41 -6.92 -0.29 -9.06
C GLY A 41 -6.18 0.86 -8.42
N LYS A 42 -5.88 0.76 -7.12
CA LYS A 42 -5.17 1.78 -6.34
C LYS A 42 -3.96 1.19 -5.64
N LEU A 43 -2.90 1.99 -5.49
CA LEU A 43 -1.78 1.65 -4.60
C LEU A 43 -2.21 1.95 -3.17
N VAL A 44 -2.29 0.92 -2.32
CA VAL A 44 -2.83 1.02 -0.95
C VAL A 44 -1.76 0.88 0.11
N LYS A 45 -0.53 0.53 -0.27
CA LYS A 45 0.60 0.36 0.65
C LYS A 45 1.92 0.56 -0.09
N LEU A 46 2.84 1.29 0.52
CA LEU A 46 4.24 1.38 0.11
C LEU A 46 5.06 0.54 1.08
N ILE A 47 5.92 -0.33 0.56
CA ILE A 47 6.76 -1.24 1.33
C ILE A 47 8.21 -1.02 0.94
N SER A 48 9.00 -0.67 1.95
CA SER A 48 10.46 -0.61 1.89
C SER A 48 11.01 -1.56 2.94
N LYS A 49 11.86 -2.50 2.52
CA LYS A 49 12.42 -3.54 3.37
C LYS A 49 13.90 -3.69 3.11
N ASP A 50 14.68 -3.90 4.17
CA ASP A 50 16.10 -4.23 4.06
C ASP A 50 16.33 -5.43 3.13
N GLY A 51 17.25 -5.26 2.18
CA GLY A 51 17.56 -6.24 1.14
C GLY A 51 16.71 -6.14 -0.13
N TRP A 52 15.70 -5.26 -0.18
CA TRP A 52 15.00 -4.92 -1.43
C TRP A 52 15.69 -3.75 -2.12
N ILE A 53 16.05 -3.95 -3.38
CA ILE A 53 16.74 -2.95 -4.20
C ILE A 53 15.79 -1.93 -4.85
N THR A 54 14.48 -2.13 -4.70
CA THR A 54 13.41 -1.35 -5.36
C THR A 54 12.28 -1.08 -4.38
N THR A 55 11.54 0.01 -4.62
CA THR A 55 10.32 0.29 -3.85
C THR A 55 9.21 -0.63 -4.33
N ASN A 56 8.51 -1.25 -3.39
CA ASN A 56 7.41 -2.16 -3.68
C ASN A 56 6.11 -1.53 -3.17
N TYR A 57 5.02 -1.82 -3.86
CA TYR A 57 3.69 -1.36 -3.50
C TYR A 57 2.70 -2.51 -3.51
N THR A 58 1.69 -2.43 -2.66
CA THR A 58 0.49 -3.25 -2.82
C THR A 58 -0.52 -2.49 -3.67
N LEU A 59 -0.86 -3.04 -4.83
CA LEU A 59 -1.96 -2.60 -5.67
C LEU A 59 -3.21 -3.40 -5.29
N GLN A 60 -4.25 -2.72 -4.83
CA GLN A 60 -5.58 -3.30 -4.68
C GLN A 60 -6.37 -3.06 -5.95
N THR A 61 -6.72 -4.12 -6.67
CA THR A 61 -7.55 -4.04 -7.88
C THR A 61 -9.00 -3.70 -7.54
N ASP A 62 -9.76 -3.24 -8.52
CA ASP A 62 -11.17 -2.84 -8.32
C ASP A 62 -12.07 -3.98 -7.79
N ASN A 63 -11.68 -5.24 -8.00
CA ASN A 63 -12.35 -6.43 -7.45
C ASN A 63 -11.91 -6.77 -6.01
N GLY A 64 -11.05 -5.96 -5.40
CA GLY A 64 -10.57 -6.11 -4.01
C GLY A 64 -9.32 -6.98 -3.84
N GLU A 65 -8.86 -7.67 -4.89
CA GLU A 65 -7.63 -8.47 -4.85
C GLU A 65 -6.38 -7.59 -4.66
N LYS A 66 -5.37 -8.12 -3.95
CA LYS A 66 -4.15 -7.38 -3.60
C LYS A 66 -2.94 -8.00 -4.26
N TYR A 67 -2.20 -7.20 -5.02
CA TYR A 67 -1.02 -7.62 -5.76
C TYR A 67 0.22 -6.82 -5.37
N CYS A 68 1.37 -7.50 -5.33
CA CYS A 68 2.66 -6.87 -5.22
C CYS A 68 3.10 -6.33 -6.58
N VAL A 69 3.46 -5.06 -6.63
CA VAL A 69 4.05 -4.42 -7.81
C VAL A 69 5.32 -3.69 -7.38
N ARG A 70 6.38 -3.77 -8.19
CA ARG A 70 7.63 -3.05 -7.94
C ARG A 70 7.83 -1.95 -8.96
N ASP A 71 8.34 -0.82 -8.52
CA ASP A 71 8.90 0.17 -9.42
C ASP A 71 10.39 -0.11 -9.58
N ASP A 72 10.80 -0.49 -10.79
CA ASP A 72 12.21 -0.74 -11.08
C ASP A 72 12.91 0.63 -11.22
N THR A 73 13.47 1.07 -10.09
CA THR A 73 13.77 2.46 -9.75
C THR A 73 14.92 3.09 -10.54
N LEU A 74 15.77 2.30 -11.21
CA LEU A 74 17.04 2.83 -11.72
C LEU A 74 16.96 3.46 -13.12
N ASP A 75 15.98 3.06 -13.94
CA ASP A 75 16.01 3.39 -15.37
C ASP A 75 14.95 4.41 -15.82
N ASN A 76 14.03 4.84 -14.94
CA ASN A 76 12.95 5.76 -15.35
C ASN A 76 12.44 6.67 -14.21
N PRO A 77 13.07 7.85 -13.97
CA PRO A 77 12.67 8.77 -12.91
C PRO A 77 11.27 9.38 -13.11
N ILE A 78 10.81 9.50 -14.36
CA ILE A 78 9.47 10.02 -14.67
C ILE A 78 8.40 9.05 -14.16
N ARG A 79 8.55 7.75 -14.47
CA ARG A 79 7.61 6.72 -14.00
C ARG A 79 7.60 6.65 -12.48
N ASN A 80 8.75 6.71 -11.83
CA ASN A 80 8.83 6.73 -10.37
C ASN A 80 7.99 7.85 -9.76
N LYS A 81 8.15 9.07 -10.28
CA LYS A 81 7.35 10.22 -9.83
C LYS A 81 5.85 9.97 -10.02
N ILE A 82 5.44 9.44 -11.18
CA ILE A 82 4.02 9.15 -11.45
C ILE A 82 3.48 8.08 -10.50
N VAL A 83 4.23 7.02 -10.23
CA VAL A 83 3.84 5.94 -9.31
C VAL A 83 3.70 6.48 -7.88
N SER A 84 4.67 7.27 -7.42
CA SER A 84 4.62 7.88 -6.08
C SER A 84 3.49 8.89 -5.96
N ASP A 85 3.29 9.78 -6.94
CA ASP A 85 2.18 10.72 -6.97
C ASP A 85 0.83 9.98 -6.94
N ALA A 86 0.68 8.91 -7.74
CA ALA A 86 -0.53 8.10 -7.73
C ALA A 86 -0.82 7.45 -6.38
N PHE A 87 0.22 7.03 -5.65
CA PHE A 87 0.08 6.52 -4.28
C PHE A 87 -0.39 7.62 -3.32
N PHE A 88 0.30 8.78 -3.29
CA PHE A 88 -0.03 9.86 -2.37
C PHE A 88 -1.39 10.51 -2.64
N LEU A 89 -1.81 10.55 -3.90
CA LEU A 89 -3.10 11.09 -4.33
C LEU A 89 -4.22 10.04 -4.30
N GLU A 90 -3.95 8.82 -3.84
CA GLU A 90 -4.89 7.68 -3.85
C GLU A 90 -5.60 7.48 -5.20
N SER A 91 -4.86 7.77 -6.29
CA SER A 91 -5.39 7.79 -7.64
C SER A 91 -5.68 6.37 -8.12
N ARG A 92 -6.74 6.24 -8.93
CA ARG A 92 -6.98 5.00 -9.64
C ARG A 92 -6.02 4.93 -10.83
N ILE A 93 -5.31 3.82 -10.96
CA ILE A 93 -4.29 3.62 -11.99
C ILE A 93 -4.50 2.30 -12.72
N THR A 94 -4.00 2.24 -13.95
CA THR A 94 -3.73 0.99 -14.66
C THR A 94 -2.22 0.85 -14.83
N VAL A 95 -1.66 -0.28 -14.41
CA VAL A 95 -0.23 -0.59 -14.58
C VAL A 95 -0.04 -1.79 -15.49
N SER A 96 1.00 -1.73 -16.33
CA SER A 96 1.50 -2.88 -17.08
C SER A 96 2.67 -3.48 -16.31
N LEU A 97 2.70 -4.82 -16.22
CA LEU A 97 3.67 -5.55 -15.40
C LEU A 97 4.46 -6.56 -16.21
N THR A 98 5.75 -6.71 -15.85
CA THR A 98 6.54 -7.88 -16.27
C THR A 98 6.12 -9.14 -15.49
N LYS A 99 6.65 -10.29 -15.90
CA LYS A 99 6.57 -11.55 -15.13
C LYS A 99 7.22 -11.48 -13.73
N TYR A 100 7.98 -10.43 -13.44
CA TYR A 100 8.57 -10.14 -12.13
C TYR A 100 7.83 -9.01 -11.41
N HIS A 101 6.65 -8.62 -11.90
CA HIS A 101 5.77 -7.60 -11.33
C HIS A 101 6.41 -6.20 -11.31
N ALA A 102 7.40 -5.99 -12.17
CA ALA A 102 7.96 -4.66 -12.41
C ALA A 102 7.02 -3.86 -13.29
N ILE A 103 6.72 -2.63 -12.86
CA ILE A 103 5.89 -1.69 -13.61
C ILE A 103 6.66 -1.25 -14.86
N THR A 104 6.10 -1.54 -16.03
CA THR A 104 6.64 -1.10 -17.33
C THR A 104 5.86 0.07 -17.92
N GLY A 105 4.61 0.26 -17.49
CA GLY A 105 3.76 1.37 -17.91
C GLY A 105 2.73 1.69 -16.84
N ILE A 106 2.29 2.95 -16.79
CA ILE A 106 1.30 3.45 -15.85
C ILE A 106 0.41 4.48 -16.54
N ALA A 107 -0.89 4.41 -16.29
CA ALA A 107 -1.89 5.41 -16.67
C ALA A 107 -2.71 5.78 -15.44
N ILE A 108 -2.98 7.08 -15.25
CA ILE A 108 -3.82 7.63 -14.17
C ILE A 108 -5.23 7.90 -14.72
N HIS A 109 -6.25 7.64 -13.91
CA HIS A 109 -7.67 7.90 -14.21
C HIS A 109 -8.23 8.99 -13.29
#